data_AF-A0A3B9S2W7-F1
#
_entry.id   AF-A0A3B9S2W7-F1
#
_cell.length_a   1.000
_cell.length_b   1.000
_cell.length_c   1.000
_cell.angle_alpha   90.00
_cell.angle_beta   90.00
_cell.angle_gamma   90.00
#
_symmetry.space_group_name_H-M   'P 1'
#
loop_
_entity.id
_entity.type
_entity.pdbx_description
1 polymer ?
#
loop_
_entity_poly.entity_id
_entity_poly.type
_entity_poly.pdbx_seq_one_letter_code
_entity_poly.pdbx_strand_id
1 'polypeptide(L)'
;METVSFSKMEYGTAEEYAFLETLYTKCSHDLPDRVMGFLKQMQGDRLGYQIDRYDHSLQSATRAERDGADEETIVCALLHDIGDELAPLNHSEYAAAVLKPYVSEKTHWIVEKHGEFQMYYYAH
;
A
#
# COMPACT_ATOMS: atom_id res chain seq x y z
N MET A 1 -10.31 6.66 -26.59
CA MET A 1 -9.65 7.46 -25.54
C MET A 1 -8.67 8.36 -26.24
N GLU A 2 -8.62 9.65 -25.91
CA GLU A 2 -7.62 10.55 -26.48
C GLU A 2 -6.21 10.15 -26.01
N THR A 3 -5.21 10.37 -26.85
CA THR A 3 -3.82 9.99 -26.61
C THR A 3 -2.89 11.09 -27.12
N VAL A 4 -1.74 11.23 -26.49
CA VAL A 4 -0.64 12.07 -26.97
C VAL A 4 -0.08 11.56 -28.30
N SER A 5 0.63 12.41 -29.02
CA SER A 5 1.24 12.11 -30.32
C SER A 5 2.72 11.72 -30.24
N PHE A 6 3.42 12.10 -29.17
CA PHE A 6 4.84 11.77 -29.01
C PHE A 6 5.08 10.26 -28.82
N SER A 7 6.19 9.77 -29.38
CA SER A 7 6.65 8.37 -29.19
C SER A 7 7.81 8.25 -28.19
N LYS A 8 8.44 9.37 -27.82
CA LYS A 8 9.42 9.50 -26.75
C LYS A 8 9.07 10.73 -25.91
N MET A 9 9.23 10.64 -24.59
CA MET A 9 8.90 11.74 -23.67
C MET A 9 9.65 13.04 -24.02
N GLU A 10 10.90 12.97 -24.47
CA GLU A 10 11.68 14.16 -24.87
C GLU A 10 11.04 14.97 -26.02
N TYR A 11 10.13 14.38 -26.80
CA TYR A 11 9.41 15.04 -27.89
C TYR A 11 8.00 15.51 -27.51
N GLY A 12 7.60 15.34 -26.24
CA GLY A 12 6.30 15.78 -25.76
C GLY A 12 6.20 17.30 -25.69
N THR A 13 5.04 17.82 -26.07
CA THR A 13 4.70 19.25 -25.97
C THR A 13 4.15 19.59 -24.58
N ALA A 14 4.19 20.87 -24.21
CA ALA A 14 3.64 21.34 -22.94
C ALA A 14 2.14 21.05 -22.83
N GLU A 15 1.40 21.18 -23.93
CA GLU A 15 -0.03 20.91 -24.01
C GLU A 15 -0.34 19.42 -23.78
N GLU A 16 0.45 18.52 -24.37
CA GLU A 16 0.34 17.09 -24.14
C GLU A 16 0.63 16.71 -22.69
N TYR A 17 1.62 17.35 -22.07
CA TYR A 17 1.92 17.11 -20.65
C TYR A 17 0.84 17.66 -19.72
N ALA A 18 0.27 18.83 -20.00
CA ALA A 18 -0.87 19.36 -19.26
C ALA A 18 -2.10 18.43 -19.37
N PHE A 19 -2.33 17.87 -20.57
CA PHE A 19 -3.36 16.85 -20.75
C PHE A 19 -3.08 15.59 -19.90
N LEU A 20 -1.86 15.04 -19.97
CA LEU A 20 -1.47 13.87 -19.18
C LEU A 20 -1.55 14.11 -17.67
N GLU A 21 -1.17 15.30 -17.20
CA GLU A 21 -1.25 15.68 -15.79
C GLU A 21 -2.67 15.49 -15.25
N THR A 22 -3.69 15.91 -16.01
CA THR A 22 -5.09 15.73 -15.58
C THR A 22 -5.47 14.25 -15.40
N LEU A 23 -4.94 13.37 -16.27
CA LEU A 23 -5.15 11.93 -16.18
C LEU A 23 -4.38 11.32 -15.01
N TYR A 24 -3.16 11.79 -14.75
CA TYR A 24 -2.37 11.35 -13.60
C TYR A 24 -2.99 11.79 -12.28
N THR A 25 -3.51 13.02 -12.18
CA THR A 25 -4.24 13.49 -11.00
C THR A 25 -5.44 12.59 -10.72
N LYS A 26 -6.22 12.23 -11.75
CA LYS A 26 -7.32 11.28 -11.60
C LYS A 26 -6.81 9.91 -11.15
N CYS A 27 -5.73 9.41 -11.76
CA CYS A 27 -5.13 8.15 -11.37
C CYS A 27 -4.77 8.16 -9.88
N SER A 28 -4.09 9.19 -9.39
CA SER A 28 -3.74 9.35 -7.97
C SER A 28 -4.97 9.44 -7.06
N HIS A 29 -6.02 10.15 -7.46
CA HIS A 29 -7.26 10.25 -6.70
C HIS A 29 -7.95 8.89 -6.51
N ASP A 30 -7.90 8.02 -7.52
CA ASP A 30 -8.50 6.68 -7.49
C ASP A 30 -7.61 5.64 -6.77
N LEU A 31 -6.47 6.03 -6.19
CA LEU A 31 -5.55 5.13 -5.49
C LEU A 31 -6.20 4.40 -4.30
N PRO A 32 -6.98 5.05 -3.41
CA PRO A 32 -7.58 4.38 -2.27
C PRO A 32 -8.44 3.18 -2.67
N ASP A 33 -9.27 3.32 -3.70
CA ASP A 33 -10.12 2.23 -4.20
C ASP A 33 -9.29 1.05 -4.73
N ARG A 34 -8.17 1.33 -5.41
CA ARG A 34 -7.25 0.28 -5.87
C ARG A 34 -6.56 -0.43 -4.72
N VAL A 35 -6.08 0.31 -3.72
CA VAL A 35 -5.47 -0.25 -2.51
C VAL A 35 -6.47 -1.15 -1.77
N MET A 36 -7.71 -0.69 -1.59
CA MET A 36 -8.77 -1.50 -0.98
C MET A 36 -9.15 -2.70 -1.85
N GLY A 37 -9.07 -2.58 -3.18
CA GLY A 37 -9.22 -3.68 -4.11
C GLY A 37 -8.14 -4.75 -3.93
N PHE A 38 -6.87 -4.35 -3.83
CA PHE A 38 -5.76 -5.25 -3.56
C PHE A 38 -5.89 -5.93 -2.20
N LEU A 39 -6.23 -5.18 -1.15
CA LEU A 39 -6.50 -5.75 0.17
C LEU A 39 -7.52 -6.89 0.09
N LYS A 40 -8.63 -6.69 -0.62
CA LYS A 40 -9.65 -7.74 -0.82
C LYS A 40 -9.16 -8.94 -1.63
N GLN A 41 -8.19 -8.77 -2.52
CA GLN A 41 -7.62 -9.89 -3.30
C GLN A 41 -6.82 -10.85 -2.43
N MET A 42 -6.32 -10.39 -1.27
CA MET A 42 -5.61 -11.22 -0.29
C MET A 42 -6.50 -12.23 0.46
N GLN A 43 -7.75 -12.43 0.03
CA GLN A 43 -8.68 -13.42 0.56
C GLN A 43 -8.41 -14.83 -0.02
N GLY A 44 -8.54 -15.85 0.82
CA GLY A 44 -8.61 -17.25 0.42
C GLY A 44 -7.35 -18.07 0.67
N ASP A 45 -6.18 -17.66 0.13
CA ASP A 45 -4.94 -18.40 0.37
C ASP A 45 -4.37 -18.09 1.76
N ARG A 46 -4.11 -19.16 2.51
CA ARG A 46 -3.64 -19.09 3.89
C ARG A 46 -2.16 -19.37 4.04
N LEU A 47 -1.49 -19.90 3.00
CA LEU A 47 -0.08 -20.28 3.07
C LEU A 47 0.27 -21.16 4.29
N GLY A 48 -0.68 -22.01 4.72
CA GLY A 48 -0.53 -22.88 5.90
C GLY A 48 -0.87 -22.24 7.26
N TYR A 49 -1.17 -20.94 7.31
CA TYR A 49 -1.70 -20.28 8.51
C TYR A 49 -3.18 -20.61 8.75
N GLN A 50 -3.68 -20.24 9.94
CA GLN A 50 -5.09 -20.48 10.31
C GLN A 50 -6.07 -19.53 9.59
N ILE A 51 -5.59 -18.35 9.21
CA ILE A 51 -6.35 -17.28 8.54
C ILE A 51 -5.60 -16.84 7.29
N ASP A 52 -6.29 -16.21 6.36
CA ASP A 52 -5.66 -15.58 5.21
C ASP A 52 -5.10 -14.19 5.55
N ARG A 53 -4.40 -13.59 4.60
CA ARG A 53 -3.76 -12.27 4.75
C ARG A 53 -4.77 -11.14 4.91
N TYR A 54 -5.94 -11.27 4.28
CA TYR A 54 -7.03 -10.31 4.45
C TYR A 54 -7.56 -10.29 5.89
N ASP A 55 -7.88 -11.45 6.45
CA ASP A 55 -8.35 -11.58 7.83
C ASP A 55 -7.27 -11.15 8.84
N HIS A 56 -6.00 -11.45 8.58
CA HIS A 56 -4.87 -10.97 9.37
C HIS A 56 -4.81 -9.43 9.40
N SER A 57 -4.94 -8.80 8.24
CA SER A 57 -4.96 -7.34 8.10
C SER A 57 -6.13 -6.71 8.88
N LEU A 58 -7.33 -7.28 8.76
CA LEU A 58 -8.50 -6.83 9.53
C LEU A 58 -8.32 -7.00 11.04
N GLN A 59 -7.77 -8.13 11.49
CA GLN A 59 -7.50 -8.36 12.90
C GLN A 59 -6.49 -7.37 13.46
N SER A 60 -5.44 -7.05 12.69
CA SER A 60 -4.42 -6.08 13.08
C SER A 60 -5.02 -4.68 13.27
N ALA A 61 -5.81 -4.20 12.30
CA ALA A 61 -6.52 -2.93 12.40
C ALA A 61 -7.53 -2.91 13.56
N THR A 62 -8.30 -3.98 13.74
CA THR A 62 -9.28 -4.11 14.83
C THR A 62 -8.62 -4.06 16.20
N ARG A 63 -7.43 -4.65 16.35
CA ARG A 63 -6.67 -4.59 17.61
C ARG A 63 -6.18 -3.18 17.88
N ALA A 64 -5.64 -2.49 16.87
CA ALA A 64 -5.23 -1.09 16.99
C ALA A 64 -6.42 -0.19 17.39
N GLU A 65 -7.58 -0.38 16.76
CA GLU A 65 -8.80 0.36 17.09
C GLU A 65 -9.24 0.13 18.54
N ARG A 66 -9.25 -1.13 18.99
CA ARG A 66 -9.61 -1.48 20.37
C ARG A 66 -8.62 -0.98 21.42
N ASP A 67 -7.36 -0.78 21.03
CA ASP A 67 -6.33 -0.17 21.87
C ASP A 67 -6.45 1.37 21.95
N GLY A 68 -7.36 1.97 21.15
CA GLY A 68 -7.56 3.41 21.11
C GLY A 68 -6.48 4.15 20.32
N ALA A 69 -5.84 3.48 19.36
CA ALA A 69 -4.87 4.10 18.46
C ALA A 69 -5.52 5.19 17.58
N ASP A 70 -4.70 6.11 17.06
CA ASP A 70 -5.16 7.10 16.10
C ASP A 70 -5.52 6.47 14.74
N GLU A 71 -6.31 7.20 13.94
CA GLU A 71 -6.81 6.74 12.65
C GLU A 71 -5.68 6.34 11.68
N GLU A 72 -4.59 7.11 11.65
CA GLU A 72 -3.42 6.82 10.80
C GLU A 72 -2.83 5.45 11.16
N THR A 73 -2.65 5.18 12.45
CA THR A 73 -2.14 3.89 12.95
C THR A 73 -3.09 2.75 12.62
N ILE A 74 -4.41 2.94 12.77
CA ILE A 74 -5.41 1.91 12.45
C ILE A 74 -5.38 1.57 10.96
N VAL A 75 -5.35 2.59 10.09
CA VAL A 75 -5.29 2.41 8.63
C VAL A 75 -3.96 1.77 8.22
N CYS A 76 -2.84 2.18 8.79
CA CYS A 76 -1.55 1.55 8.51
C CYS A 76 -1.47 0.11 9.01
N ALA A 77 -2.09 -0.22 10.15
CA ALA A 77 -2.22 -1.61 10.59
C ALA A 77 -3.10 -2.44 9.64
N LEU A 78 -4.12 -1.85 9.02
CA LEU A 78 -4.92 -2.51 7.98
C LEU A 78 -4.11 -2.77 6.70
N LEU A 79 -3.18 -1.88 6.37
CA LEU A 79 -2.51 -1.87 5.07
C LEU A 79 -1.04 -2.33 5.12
N HIS A 80 -0.50 -2.68 6.28
CA HIS A 80 0.94 -2.97 6.43
C HIS A 80 1.44 -4.09 5.51
N ASP A 81 0.60 -5.09 5.23
CA ASP A 81 0.93 -6.26 4.40
C ASP A 81 0.42 -6.17 2.96
N ILE A 82 -0.03 -5.03 2.43
CA ILE A 82 -0.51 -4.98 1.03
C ILE A 82 0.58 -5.28 -0.03
N GLY A 83 1.85 -5.31 0.38
CA GLY A 83 2.98 -5.68 -0.48
C GLY A 83 3.22 -7.19 -0.61
N ASP A 84 2.51 -8.02 0.15
CA ASP A 84 2.89 -9.42 0.38
C ASP A 84 2.71 -10.32 -0.87
N GLU A 85 1.87 -9.92 -1.82
CA GLU A 85 1.68 -10.62 -3.11
C GLU A 85 2.68 -10.20 -4.19
N LEU A 86 3.01 -8.90 -4.25
CA LEU A 86 3.84 -8.34 -5.32
C LEU A 86 5.33 -8.30 -4.95
N ALA A 87 5.64 -8.24 -3.66
CA ALA A 87 6.97 -8.01 -3.12
C ALA A 87 7.23 -8.86 -1.86
N PRO A 88 7.06 -10.20 -1.88
CA PRO A 88 7.11 -11.02 -0.68
C PRO A 88 8.44 -10.93 0.10
N LEU A 89 9.54 -10.59 -0.56
CA LEU A 89 10.86 -10.45 0.07
C LEU A 89 11.12 -9.07 0.70
N ASN A 90 10.26 -8.10 0.45
CA ASN A 90 10.40 -6.71 0.91
C ASN A 90 9.02 -6.03 1.01
N HIS A 91 8.00 -6.77 1.45
CA HIS A 91 6.60 -6.34 1.43
C HIS A 91 6.39 -5.10 2.30
N SER A 92 7.13 -4.99 3.41
CA SER A 92 7.10 -3.86 4.33
C SER A 92 7.57 -2.56 3.67
N GLU A 93 8.67 -2.62 2.91
CA GLU A 93 9.17 -1.48 2.13
C GLU A 93 8.21 -1.10 1.01
N TYR A 94 7.62 -2.09 0.33
CA TYR A 94 6.62 -1.85 -0.71
C TYR A 94 5.39 -1.13 -0.16
N ALA A 95 4.81 -1.64 0.92
CA ALA A 95 3.65 -1.02 1.56
C ALA A 95 3.97 0.40 2.06
N ALA A 96 5.14 0.58 2.68
CA ALA A 96 5.59 1.90 3.14
C ALA A 96 5.73 2.90 1.98
N ALA A 97 6.25 2.48 0.83
CA ALA A 97 6.39 3.36 -0.34
C ALA A 97 5.04 3.86 -0.86
N VAL A 98 4.00 3.02 -0.84
CA VAL A 98 2.63 3.41 -1.22
C VAL A 98 2.05 4.42 -0.23
N LEU A 99 2.27 4.22 1.07
CA LEU A 99 1.67 5.03 2.13
C LEU A 99 2.41 6.34 2.41
N LYS A 100 3.72 6.41 2.10
CA LYS A 100 4.63 7.52 2.40
C LYS A 100 4.07 8.93 2.13
N PRO A 101 3.35 9.22 1.02
CA PRO A 101 2.86 10.57 0.76
C PRO A 101 1.72 11.02 1.68
N TYR A 102 1.12 10.11 2.46
CA TYR A 102 -0.16 10.32 3.14
C TYR A 102 -0.07 10.19 4.67
N VAL A 103 1.06 9.73 5.19
CA VAL A 103 1.22 9.40 6.61
C VAL A 103 2.42 10.12 7.22
N SER A 104 2.44 10.24 8.54
CA SER A 104 3.58 10.81 9.26
C SER A 104 4.87 10.01 9.05
N GLU A 105 6.03 10.67 9.18
CA GLU A 105 7.35 10.02 9.09
C GLU A 105 7.48 8.84 10.08
N LYS A 106 6.90 9.00 11.28
CA LYS A 106 6.88 7.96 12.30
C LYS A 106 6.13 6.73 11.81
N THR A 107 4.92 6.89 11.30
CA THR A 107 4.11 5.75 10.84
C THR A 107 4.70 5.10 9.60
N HIS A 108 5.22 5.89 8.67
CA HIS A 108 5.97 5.38 7.52
C HIS A 108 7.12 4.47 7.98
N TRP A 109 7.93 4.91 8.94
CA TRP A 109 9.03 4.12 9.47
C TRP A 109 8.56 2.83 10.15
N ILE A 110 7.47 2.89 10.92
CA ILE A 110 6.89 1.70 11.56
C ILE A 110 6.49 0.67 10.49
N VAL A 111 5.78 1.09 9.44
CA VAL A 111 5.37 0.19 8.35
C VAL A 111 6.58 -0.33 7.60
N GLU A 112 7.55 0.51 7.26
CA GLU A 112 8.75 0.08 6.53
C GLU A 112 9.53 -1.01 7.29
N LYS A 113 9.59 -0.88 8.62
CA LYS A 113 10.39 -1.75 9.50
C LYS A 113 9.62 -2.92 10.12
N HIS A 114 8.31 -3.03 9.89
CA HIS A 114 7.52 -4.07 10.57
C HIS A 114 7.99 -5.49 10.24
N GLY A 115 8.45 -5.75 9.01
CA GLY A 115 9.00 -7.06 8.62
C GLY A 115 10.28 -7.42 9.40
N GLU A 116 11.14 -6.43 9.67
CA GLU A 116 12.31 -6.61 10.55
C GLU A 116 11.89 -6.89 12.00
N PHE A 117 10.89 -6.17 12.50
CA PHE A 117 10.34 -6.41 13.84
C PHE A 117 9.70 -7.80 13.97
N GLN A 118 9.07 -8.31 12.91
CA GLN A 118 8.47 -9.64 12.89
C GLN A 118 9.54 -10.73 13.09
N MET A 119 10.72 -10.58 12.48
CA MET A 119 11.82 -11.56 12.58
C MET A 119 12.25 -11.84 14.02
N TYR A 120 12.13 -10.86 14.91
CA TYR A 120 12.44 -11.03 16.34
C TYR A 120 11.70 -12.24 16.97
N TYR A 121 10.51 -12.58 16.47
CA TYR A 121 9.65 -13.63 17.03
C TYR A 121 9.83 -15.02 16.41
N TYR A 122 10.52 -15.15 15.28
CA TYR A 122 10.63 -16.45 14.59
C TYR A 122 12.04 -16.81 14.08
N ALA A 123 12.97 -15.85 13.99
CA ALA A 123 14.34 -16.10 13.55
C ALA A 123 15.24 -16.56 14.71
N HIS A 124 14.94 -17.74 15.28
CA HIS A 124 15.68 -18.38 16.37
C HIS A 124 16.75 -19.37 15.89
#